data_AF-A0ABD0R5G6-F1
#
_entry.id   AF-A0ABD0R5G6-F1
#
_cell.length_a   1.000
_cell.length_b   1.000
_cell.length_c   1.000
_cell.angle_alpha   90.00
_cell.angle_beta   90.00
_cell.angle_gamma   90.00
#
_symmetry.space_group_name_H-M   'P 1'
#
loop_
_entity.id
_entity.type
_entity.pdbx_description
1 polymer ?
#
loop_
_entity_poly.entity_id
_entity_poly.type
_entity_poly.pdbx_seq_one_letter_code
_entity_poly.pdbx_strand_id
1 'polypeptide(L)' 'MRDMRHENLNLFLGLFLDTGIFGIVTEHCTRGSLEDLLNNEEMRLDWMFKSSLLLDLIR' A
#
# COMPACT_ATOMS: atom_id res chain seq x y z
N MET A 1 -6.94 -1.55 -12.96
CA MET A 1 -6.32 -2.43 -11.94
C MET A 1 -5.69 -3.68 -12.54
N ARG A 2 -6.42 -4.48 -13.34
CA ARG A 2 -5.87 -5.73 -13.91
C ARG A 2 -4.53 -5.56 -14.65
N ASP A 3 -4.38 -4.49 -15.43
CA ASP A 3 -3.16 -4.22 -16.20
C ASP A 3 -2.16 -3.32 -15.46
N MET A 4 -2.47 -2.91 -14.22
CA MET A 4 -1.61 -2.07 -13.38
C MET A 4 -0.79 -2.97 -12.45
N ARG A 5 0.27 -3.57 -12.99
CA ARG A 5 1.21 -4.39 -12.21
C ARG A 5 2.52 -3.62 -12.06
N HIS A 6 2.77 -3.13 -10.85
CA HIS A 6 3.99 -2.42 -10.49
C HIS A 6 4.42 -2.85 -9.07
N GLU A 7 5.72 -2.84 -8.79
CA GLU A 7 6.25 -3.29 -7.49
C GLU A 7 5.78 -2.42 -6.31
N ASN A 8 5.54 -1.13 -6.55
CA ASN A 8 5.05 -0.18 -5.54
C ASN A 8 3.51 -0.06 -5.49
N LEU A 9 2.80 -0.84 -6.32
CA LEU A 9 1.33 -0.87 -6.29
C LEU A 9 0.86 -2.16 -5.61
N ASN A 10 -0.09 -2.01 -4.69
CA ASN A 10 -0.72 -3.17 -4.08
C ASN A 10 -1.45 -4.00 -5.13
N LEU A 11 -1.16 -5.32 -5.15
CA LEU A 11 -1.64 -6.20 -6.20
C LEU A 11 -3.16 -6.39 -6.10
N PHE A 12 -3.85 -6.01 -7.18
CA PHE A 12 -5.25 -6.35 -7.37
C PHE A 12 -5.41 -7.84 -7.69
N LEU A 13 -6.16 -8.56 -6.86
CA LEU A 13 -6.40 -10.00 -7.00
C LEU A 13 -7.74 -10.29 -7.69
N GLY A 14 -8.77 -9.47 -7.43
CA GLY A 14 -10.07 -9.66 -8.05
C GLY A 14 -11.19 -8.87 -7.38
N LEU A 15 -12.42 -9.21 -7.77
CA LEU A 15 -13.63 -8.66 -7.18
C LEU A 15 -14.37 -9.78 -6.45
N PHE A 16 -14.91 -9.44 -5.28
CA PHE A 16 -15.89 -10.27 -4.59
C PHE A 16 -17.29 -9.71 -4.88
N LEU A 17 -18.15 -10.54 -5.46
CA LEU A 17 -19.54 -10.21 -5.73
C LEU A 17 -20.43 -11.29 -5.13
N ASP A 18 -21.23 -10.91 -4.14
CA ASP A 18 -22.27 -11.73 -3.55
C ASP A 18 -23.52 -10.87 -3.30
N THR A 19 -24.67 -11.48 -3.02
CA THR A 19 -25.96 -10.76 -2.95
C THR A 19 -25.91 -9.59 -1.96
N GLY A 20 -25.80 -8.38 -2.50
CA GLY A 20 -25.75 -7.12 -1.74
C GLY A 20 -24.36 -6.66 -1.29
N ILE A 21 -23.30 -7.44 -1.56
CA ILE A 21 -21.92 -7.11 -1.17
C ILE A 21 -21.04 -7.03 -2.40
N PHE A 22 -20.39 -5.88 -2.57
CA PHE A 22 -19.36 -5.65 -3.57
C PHE A 22 -18.04 -5.29 -2.89
N GLY A 23 -17.00 -6.07 -3.16
CA GLY A 23 -15.68 -5.89 -2.55
C GLY A 23 -14.56 -5.95 -3.58
N ILE A 24 -13.49 -5.20 -3.31
CA ILE A 24 -12.22 -5.29 -4.03
C ILE A 24 -11.30 -6.18 -3.22
N VAL A 25 -10.73 -7.19 -3.86
CA VAL A 25 -9.76 -8.10 -3.23
C VAL A 25 -8.36 -7.70 -3.68
N THR A 26 -7.51 -7.37 -2.72
CA THR A 26 -6.12 -7.00 -2.95
C THR A 26 -5.19 -7.80 -2.03
N GLU A 27 -3.89 -7.79 -2.32
CA GLU A 27 -2.90 -8.44 -1.45
C GLU A 27 -2.80 -7.74 -0.09
N HIS A 28 -2.68 -8.53 0.98
CA HIS A 28 -2.61 -8.00 2.33
C HIS A 28 -1.19 -7.50 2.70
N CYS A 29 -1.08 -6.20 3.01
CA CYS A 29 0.16 -5.59 3.50
C CYS A 29 0.33 -5.81 5.02
N THR A 30 1.25 -6.70 5.41
CA THR A 30 1.47 -7.05 6.83
C THR A 30 2.10 -5.94 7.69
N ARG A 31 2.72 -4.93 7.05
CA ARG A 31 3.41 -3.82 7.75
C ARG A 31 2.50 -2.66 8.14
N GLY A 32 1.20 -2.76 7.86
CA GLY A 32 0.26 -1.65 8.06
C GLY A 32 0.37 -0.59 6.97
N SER A 33 -0.23 0.56 7.23
CA SER A 33 -0.29 1.69 6.30
C SER A 33 0.91 2.63 6.46
N LEU A 34 1.11 3.49 5.46
CA LEU A 34 2.07 4.58 5.56
C LEU A 34 1.72 5.54 6.70
N GLU A 35 0.43 5.74 6.98
CA GLU A 35 -0.04 6.57 8.09
C GLU A 35 0.40 5.98 9.44
N ASP A 36 0.25 4.67 9.64
CA ASP A 36 0.70 3.99 10.86
C ASP A 36 2.22 4.17 11.06
N LEU A 37 2.97 4.09 9.97
CA LEU A 37 4.41 4.28 9.96
C LEU A 37 4.80 5.74 10.27
N LEU A 38 4.08 6.73 9.74
CA LEU A 38 4.34 8.15 9.97
C LEU A 38 3.96 8.61 11.38
N ASN A 39 2.94 7.98 11.97
CA ASN A 39 2.48 8.26 13.33
C ASN A 39 3.28 7.53 14.42
N ASN A 40 4.23 6.66 14.05
CA ASN A 40 5.04 5.93 15.01
C ASN A 40 6.17 6.82 15.58
N GLU A 41 5.99 7.33 16.80
CA GLU A 41 6.96 8.18 17.49
C GLU A 41 8.28 7.46 17.86
N GLU A 42 8.27 6.13 17.97
CA GLU A 42 9.47 5.33 18.23
C GLU A 42 10.37 5.22 16.99
N MET A 43 9.79 5.37 15.80
CA MET A 43 10.51 5.23 14.54
C MET A 43 11.11 6.55 14.08
N ARG A 44 12.44 6.64 14.07
CA ARG A 44 13.14 7.85 13.58
C ARG A 44 13.20 7.84 12.05
N LEU A 45 12.34 8.65 11.43
CA LEU A 45 12.34 8.90 9.99
C LEU A 45 13.45 9.88 9.60
N ASP A 46 14.64 9.38 9.32
CA ASP A 46 15.73 10.18 8.77
C ASP A 46 15.44 10.62 7.32
N TRP A 47 16.28 11.51 6.80
CA TRP A 47 16.07 12.06 5.46
C TRP A 47 16.23 11.03 4.34
N MET A 48 17.08 10.02 4.55
CA MET A 48 17.32 8.96 3.57
C MET A 48 16.07 8.10 3.41
N PHE A 49 15.46 7.70 4.53
CA PHE A 49 14.25 6.89 4.52
C PHE A 49 13.02 7.68 4.01
N LYS A 50 12.91 8.98 4.34
CA LYS A 50 11.88 9.84 3.74
C LYS A 50 12.05 9.95 2.22
N SER A 51 13.28 10.07 1.75
CA SER A 51 13.57 10.17 0.31
C SER A 51 13.21 8.87 -0.40
N SER A 52 13.48 7.70 0.20
CA SER A 52 13.06 6.42 -0.41
C SER A 52 11.54 6.32 -0.52
N LEU A 53 10.79 6.71 0.50
CA LEU A 53 9.32 6.71 0.44
C LEU A 53 8.78 7.61 -0.69
N LEU A 54 9.39 8.78 -0.89
CA LEU A 54 9.02 9.68 -1.99
C LEU A 54 9.36 9.08 -3.36
N LEU A 55 10.50 8.42 -3.48
CA LEU A 55 10.91 7.75 -4.72
C LEU A 55 9.98 6.59 -5.07
N ASP A 56 9.58 5.79 -4.07
CA ASP A 56 8.63 4.69 -4.23
C ASP A 56 7.23 5.19 -4.63
N LEU A 57 6.87 6.42 -4.24
CA LEU A 57 5.60 7.04 -4.64
C LEU A 57 5.60 7.53 -6.10
N ILE A 58 6.75 8.05 -6.56
CA ILE A 58 6.88 8.64 -7.91
C ILE A 58 7.14 7.57 -8.97
N ARG A 59 7.83 6.48 -8.59
CA ARG A 59 8.12 5.33 -9.46
C ARG A 59 6.99 4.33 -9.44
#